data_AF-A0A8X8ZHH6-F1
#
_entry.id   AF-A0A8X8ZHH6-F1
#
_cell.length_a   1.000
_cell.length_b   1.000
_cell.length_c   1.000
_cell.angle_alpha   90.00
_cell.angle_beta   90.00
_cell.angle_gamma   90.00
#
_symmetry.space_group_name_H-M   'P 1'
#
loop_
_entity.id
_entity.type
_entity.pdbx_description
1 polymer ?
#
loop_
_entity_poly.entity_id
_entity_poly.type
_entity_poly.pdbx_seq_one_letter_code
_entity_poly.pdbx_strand_id
1 'polypeptide(L)'
;MEENNEEINNLIYLKLVIKETLRLHPPAPMLPRACNEEHVINGYTIPAGSMVMVNIWAMQRDPEHWENAERFEPERFETEDLNFVGGDFKYLPFGFGRRMCPGLTFGLASAESALVQLLYNFDWKLPENVRAEDLDMAENVGITATRKQNLSVIVTPYKPNGSMEHSITEGKMEMCPPHVSAMKNGKSLDEIRKSATFHPSIWGDFFLKYDSDSVNTNITDAEQRELAKQKEMVRKMLSQTPDDSTRKLELIDEIQRLGVEYHFTTEIEESLKYIHDSYMQQNCKDNDDLRIVALRFRLLRQQGYSVPCDVFSKFTDGEGNYEASLQNDVEGLLNLYEAAHLLTHGEGILDNAIEFCSYNLQASLHKLADVSLSKRVNEALEMPNRWSLTRLGVFFEPCYAKARRILLKCISMASIADDTYEYATLDELRILTEAIQRWDVNETLENSPPYIQMLYRSLIKTYTEIEDEMEKTGESYRVSVVSGGYMMLSTTSLVGMGDDQVTKKDFDWIVNEPLIDRASALLARLLDDLVGDEYEEKPSSIHCYMTQYGMSEDDARAQIKQQMKNAWKDMNQECLEPTPASMPILMRVINLARAAQLIYSNGDCYTDPNKAKEWVKLLLIEAVPI
;
A
#
# COMPACT_ATOMS: atom_id res chain seq x y z
N MET A 1 -36.26 6.12 -2.94
CA MET A 1 -36.60 7.06 -1.83
C MET A 1 -35.33 7.30 -1.04
N GLU A 2 -35.05 8.57 -0.73
CA GLU A 2 -33.84 9.08 -0.09
C GLU A 2 -33.52 8.35 1.24
N GLU A 3 -32.40 7.61 1.33
CA GLU A 3 -31.86 7.14 2.61
C GLU A 3 -31.24 8.35 3.35
N ASN A 4 -32.10 9.11 4.01
CA ASN A 4 -31.67 10.13 4.97
C ASN A 4 -31.12 9.39 6.20
N ASN A 5 -29.95 9.77 6.73
CA ASN A 5 -29.36 9.19 7.97
C ASN A 5 -30.32 9.24 9.19
N GLU A 6 -31.44 9.95 9.09
CA GLU A 6 -32.53 9.92 10.06
C GLU A 6 -33.35 8.61 10.01
N GLU A 7 -33.51 7.94 8.86
CA GLU A 7 -34.33 6.73 8.73
C GLU A 7 -33.63 5.47 9.29
N ILE A 8 -32.32 5.30 9.08
CA ILE A 8 -31.54 4.22 9.72
C ILE A 8 -31.57 4.38 11.25
N ASN A 9 -31.56 5.62 11.74
CA ASN A 9 -31.72 5.88 13.16
C ASN A 9 -33.11 5.49 13.71
N ASN A 10 -34.13 5.43 12.84
CA ASN A 10 -35.48 4.99 13.16
C ASN A 10 -35.69 3.47 13.05
N LEU A 11 -34.70 2.70 12.57
CA LEU A 11 -34.74 1.23 12.56
C LEU A 11 -34.42 0.65 13.96
N ILE A 12 -35.22 1.06 14.95
CA ILE A 12 -35.02 0.73 16.36
C ILE A 12 -34.92 -0.79 16.52
N TYR A 13 -35.84 -1.55 15.91
CA TYR A 13 -35.88 -3.00 16.04
C TYR A 13 -34.62 -3.70 15.46
N LEU A 14 -34.04 -3.18 14.37
CA LEU A 14 -32.79 -3.72 13.83
C LEU A 14 -31.64 -3.58 14.82
N LYS A 15 -31.57 -2.44 15.52
CA LYS A 15 -30.55 -2.20 16.55
C LYS A 15 -30.73 -3.13 17.75
N LEU A 16 -31.96 -3.45 18.12
CA LEU A 16 -32.27 -4.46 19.15
C LEU A 16 -31.80 -5.86 18.71
N VAL A 17 -32.04 -6.23 17.46
CA VAL A 17 -31.61 -7.50 16.87
C VAL A 17 -30.09 -7.63 16.89
N ILE A 18 -29.35 -6.56 16.56
CA ILE A 18 -27.89 -6.53 16.62
C ILE A 18 -27.40 -6.70 18.06
N LYS A 19 -28.00 -5.99 19.03
CA LYS A 19 -27.65 -6.14 20.45
C LYS A 19 -27.86 -7.58 20.93
N GLU A 20 -29.00 -8.18 20.63
CA GLU A 20 -29.29 -9.56 21.03
C GLU A 20 -28.40 -10.58 20.32
N THR A 21 -28.06 -10.32 19.05
CA THR A 21 -27.09 -11.12 18.30
C THR A 21 -25.72 -11.05 18.96
N LEU A 22 -25.25 -9.88 19.41
CA LEU A 22 -23.96 -9.75 20.07
C LEU A 22 -23.95 -10.29 21.50
N ARG A 23 -25.13 -10.38 22.16
CA ARG A 23 -25.29 -11.03 23.46
C ARG A 23 -25.07 -12.53 23.34
N LEU A 24 -25.77 -13.17 22.41
CA LEU A 24 -25.69 -14.60 22.17
C LEU A 24 -24.43 -14.97 21.37
N HIS A 25 -24.06 -14.23 20.37
CA HIS A 25 -22.98 -14.61 19.46
C HIS A 25 -21.86 -13.55 19.45
N PRO A 26 -21.16 -13.33 20.60
CA PRO A 26 -20.09 -12.35 20.67
C PRO A 26 -18.92 -12.79 19.76
N PRO A 27 -18.42 -11.92 18.86
CA PRO A 27 -17.32 -12.27 17.96
C PRO A 27 -16.07 -12.76 18.67
N ALA A 28 -15.81 -12.27 19.89
CA ALA A 28 -14.72 -12.70 20.77
C ALA A 28 -15.31 -13.25 22.10
N PRO A 29 -15.63 -14.55 22.17
CA PRO A 29 -16.30 -15.14 23.34
C PRO A 29 -15.43 -15.20 24.60
N MET A 30 -14.10 -15.16 24.44
CA MET A 30 -13.10 -15.18 25.52
C MET A 30 -12.17 -13.97 25.41
N LEU A 31 -12.11 -13.13 26.45
CA LEU A 31 -11.20 -11.98 26.47
C LEU A 31 -10.01 -12.18 27.43
N PRO A 32 -8.76 -12.07 26.94
CA PRO A 32 -7.60 -12.10 27.81
C PRO A 32 -7.45 -10.79 28.60
N ARG A 33 -7.06 -10.91 29.86
CA ARG A 33 -6.66 -9.81 30.75
C ARG A 33 -5.40 -10.20 31.50
N ALA A 34 -4.45 -9.28 31.65
CA ALA A 34 -3.28 -9.48 32.48
C ALA A 34 -3.55 -8.97 33.90
N CYS A 35 -3.19 -9.78 34.90
CA CYS A 35 -3.27 -9.42 36.31
C CYS A 35 -2.03 -8.56 36.66
N ASN A 36 -2.20 -7.29 37.00
CA ASN A 36 -1.05 -6.40 37.26
C ASN A 36 -0.46 -6.58 38.67
N GLU A 37 -1.29 -7.02 39.61
CA GLU A 37 -0.92 -7.29 41.00
C GLU A 37 -1.60 -8.59 41.47
N GLU A 38 -1.19 -9.13 42.61
CA GLU A 38 -1.82 -10.33 43.17
C GLU A 38 -3.25 -10.03 43.65
N HIS A 39 -4.20 -10.89 43.30
CA HIS A 39 -5.59 -10.79 43.74
C HIS A 39 -6.11 -12.12 44.26
N VAL A 40 -7.06 -12.07 45.20
CA VAL A 40 -7.79 -13.26 45.66
C VAL A 40 -9.23 -13.18 45.15
N ILE A 41 -9.61 -14.10 44.28
CA ILE A 41 -10.98 -14.20 43.72
C ILE A 41 -11.59 -15.52 44.17
N ASN A 42 -12.72 -15.49 44.87
CA ASN A 42 -13.43 -16.67 45.38
C ASN A 42 -12.52 -17.67 46.14
N GLY A 43 -11.53 -17.15 46.89
CA GLY A 43 -10.58 -17.95 47.65
C GLY A 43 -9.37 -18.48 46.87
N TYR A 44 -9.28 -18.19 45.57
CA TYR A 44 -8.13 -18.51 44.73
C TYR A 44 -7.18 -17.31 44.63
N THR A 45 -5.90 -17.53 44.94
CA THR A 45 -4.85 -16.53 44.71
C THR A 45 -4.45 -16.53 43.23
N ILE A 46 -4.56 -15.38 42.59
CA ILE A 46 -4.14 -15.11 41.22
C ILE A 46 -2.87 -14.25 41.29
N PRO A 47 -1.68 -14.79 40.98
CA PRO A 47 -0.44 -14.04 41.01
C PRO A 47 -0.39 -12.91 39.98
N ALA A 48 0.37 -11.87 40.29
CA ALA A 48 0.72 -10.83 39.32
C ALA A 48 1.40 -11.45 38.07
N GLY A 49 1.09 -10.91 36.89
CA GLY A 49 1.53 -11.42 35.59
C GLY A 49 0.66 -12.55 35.01
N SER A 50 -0.29 -13.09 35.77
CA SER A 50 -1.19 -14.14 35.28
C SER A 50 -2.13 -13.62 34.19
N MET A 51 -2.34 -14.41 33.13
CA MET A 51 -3.40 -14.15 32.15
C MET A 51 -4.71 -14.76 32.65
N VAL A 52 -5.73 -13.92 32.81
CA VAL A 52 -7.10 -14.29 33.17
C VAL A 52 -7.96 -14.21 31.91
N MET A 53 -8.71 -15.28 31.62
CA MET A 53 -9.62 -15.34 30.48
C MET A 53 -11.04 -15.07 30.96
N VAL A 54 -11.61 -13.94 30.54
CA VAL A 54 -13.00 -13.56 30.84
C VAL A 54 -13.92 -14.22 29.82
N ASN A 55 -14.82 -15.09 30.29
CA ASN A 55 -15.75 -15.82 29.44
C ASN A 55 -17.02 -15.00 29.21
N ILE A 56 -16.98 -14.13 28.21
CA ILE A 56 -18.12 -13.28 27.83
C ILE A 56 -19.30 -14.13 27.39
N TRP A 57 -19.04 -15.18 26.62
CA TRP A 57 -20.09 -16.06 26.10
C TRP A 57 -20.98 -16.64 27.21
N ALA A 58 -20.36 -17.06 28.32
CA ALA A 58 -21.08 -17.56 29.49
C ALA A 58 -21.74 -16.44 30.29
N MET A 59 -21.04 -15.33 30.53
CA MET A 59 -21.57 -14.18 31.28
C MET A 59 -22.83 -13.59 30.64
N GLN A 60 -22.85 -13.46 29.32
CA GLN A 60 -23.99 -12.90 28.57
C GLN A 60 -25.17 -13.89 28.43
N ARG A 61 -25.02 -15.12 28.92
CA ARG A 61 -26.04 -16.19 28.98
C ARG A 61 -26.37 -16.63 30.40
N ASP A 62 -25.85 -15.93 31.39
CA ASP A 62 -26.04 -16.33 32.78
C ASP A 62 -27.52 -16.14 33.17
N PRO A 63 -28.27 -17.21 33.52
CA PRO A 63 -29.66 -17.10 33.92
C PRO A 63 -29.88 -16.33 35.23
N GLU A 64 -28.83 -16.08 36.02
CA GLU A 64 -28.91 -15.17 37.17
C GLU A 64 -29.05 -13.70 36.75
N HIS A 65 -28.58 -13.34 35.56
CA HIS A 65 -28.50 -11.96 35.06
C HIS A 65 -29.39 -11.70 33.84
N TRP A 66 -29.86 -12.76 33.15
CA TRP A 66 -30.67 -12.68 31.93
C TRP A 66 -31.91 -13.59 32.03
N GLU A 67 -33.11 -13.00 31.99
CA GLU A 67 -34.35 -13.77 31.88
C GLU A 67 -34.46 -14.44 30.51
N ASN A 68 -34.80 -15.74 30.48
CA ASN A 68 -34.79 -16.56 29.27
C ASN A 68 -33.43 -16.50 28.53
N ALA A 69 -32.32 -16.60 29.26
CA ALA A 69 -30.97 -16.28 28.77
C ALA A 69 -30.55 -16.93 27.44
N GLU A 70 -31.04 -18.13 27.12
CA GLU A 70 -30.71 -18.82 25.86
C GLU A 70 -31.63 -18.47 24.70
N ARG A 71 -32.74 -17.75 24.95
CA ARG A 71 -33.70 -17.35 23.92
C ARG A 71 -33.24 -16.06 23.26
N PHE A 72 -33.28 -16.04 21.93
CA PHE A 72 -33.12 -14.81 21.14
C PHE A 72 -34.40 -13.96 21.25
N GLU A 73 -34.30 -12.85 21.99
CA GLU A 73 -35.41 -11.93 22.29
C GLU A 73 -34.88 -10.48 22.23
N PRO A 74 -34.84 -9.85 21.03
CA PRO A 74 -34.39 -8.46 20.84
C PRO A 74 -35.09 -7.45 21.74
N GLU A 75 -36.37 -7.66 22.00
CA GLU A 75 -37.26 -6.78 22.75
C GLU A 75 -36.77 -6.51 24.18
N ARG A 76 -35.94 -7.39 24.75
CA ARG A 76 -35.34 -7.16 26.07
C ARG A 76 -34.54 -5.84 26.16
N PHE A 77 -34.00 -5.37 25.03
CA PHE A 77 -33.25 -4.11 24.95
C PHE A 77 -34.13 -2.88 24.73
N GLU A 78 -35.47 -3.01 24.66
CA GLU A 78 -36.39 -1.88 24.67
C GLU A 78 -36.51 -1.26 26.07
N THR A 79 -36.44 -2.11 27.09
CA THR A 79 -36.61 -1.71 28.50
C THR A 79 -35.30 -1.58 29.26
N GLU A 80 -34.23 -2.24 28.79
CA GLU A 80 -32.91 -2.19 29.42
C GLU A 80 -31.99 -1.14 28.75
N ASP A 81 -31.53 -0.14 29.50
CA ASP A 81 -30.57 0.88 29.03
C ASP A 81 -29.13 0.34 29.03
N LEU A 82 -28.92 -0.74 28.28
CA LEU A 82 -27.60 -1.34 28.07
C LEU A 82 -26.96 -0.76 26.81
N ASN A 83 -25.84 -0.06 27.01
CA ASN A 83 -25.03 0.50 25.94
C ASN A 83 -23.81 -0.41 25.64
N PHE A 84 -23.15 -0.18 24.50
CA PHE A 84 -21.93 -0.90 24.13
C PHE A 84 -20.67 -0.37 24.84
N VAL A 85 -20.78 0.78 25.51
CA VAL A 85 -19.67 1.52 26.11
C VAL A 85 -19.96 1.72 27.59
N GLY A 86 -19.63 0.69 28.39
CA GLY A 86 -19.47 0.79 29.84
C GLY A 86 -20.72 1.21 30.64
N GLY A 87 -21.09 0.36 31.60
CA GLY A 87 -22.14 0.67 32.58
C GLY A 87 -22.61 -0.56 33.34
N ASP A 88 -22.59 -1.73 32.69
CA ASP A 88 -23.01 -3.00 33.27
C ASP A 88 -22.16 -4.16 32.73
N PHE A 89 -21.59 -4.97 33.63
CA PHE A 89 -20.69 -6.08 33.28
C PHE A 89 -21.42 -7.33 32.78
N LYS A 90 -22.76 -7.37 32.84
CA LYS A 90 -23.53 -8.48 32.25
C LYS A 90 -23.56 -8.45 30.71
N TYR A 91 -23.15 -7.34 30.08
CA TYR A 91 -23.15 -7.14 28.63
C TYR A 91 -21.86 -6.46 28.15
N LEU A 92 -20.96 -7.21 27.51
CA LEU A 92 -19.59 -6.78 27.17
C LEU A 92 -19.16 -7.19 25.75
N PRO A 93 -19.98 -7.06 24.70
CA PRO A 93 -19.66 -7.62 23.38
C PRO A 93 -18.39 -7.02 22.73
N PHE A 94 -17.97 -5.85 23.19
CA PHE A 94 -16.74 -5.16 22.76
C PHE A 94 -15.70 -5.01 23.88
N GLY A 95 -15.89 -5.71 25.00
CA GLY A 95 -15.05 -5.58 26.18
C GLY A 95 -15.22 -4.23 26.91
N PHE A 96 -14.29 -3.93 27.82
CA PHE A 96 -14.36 -2.75 28.68
C PHE A 96 -12.98 -2.16 29.01
N GLY A 97 -12.94 -0.86 29.30
CA GLY A 97 -11.77 -0.11 29.76
C GLY A 97 -10.80 0.28 28.64
N ARG A 98 -9.54 0.56 28.98
CA ARG A 98 -8.49 1.00 28.04
C ARG A 98 -8.16 0.00 26.92
N ARG A 99 -8.68 -1.23 27.01
CA ARG A 99 -8.53 -2.31 26.02
C ARG A 99 -9.89 -2.78 25.47
N MET A 100 -10.87 -1.88 25.47
CA MET A 100 -12.12 -2.05 24.72
C MET A 100 -11.80 -2.16 23.22
N CYS A 101 -12.62 -2.89 22.47
CA CYS A 101 -12.44 -3.12 21.05
C CYS A 101 -12.36 -1.79 20.30
N PRO A 102 -11.26 -1.50 19.59
CA PRO A 102 -11.15 -0.28 18.79
C PRO A 102 -12.11 -0.28 17.59
N GLY A 103 -12.58 -1.46 17.17
CA GLY A 103 -13.49 -1.64 16.04
C GLY A 103 -14.97 -1.45 16.36
N LEU A 104 -15.36 -1.03 17.57
CA LEU A 104 -16.77 -0.86 17.98
C LEU A 104 -17.58 -0.03 16.98
N THR A 105 -17.14 1.20 16.71
CA THR A 105 -17.88 2.14 15.85
C THR A 105 -17.97 1.64 14.41
N PHE A 106 -16.86 1.09 13.90
CA PHE A 106 -16.80 0.53 12.55
C PHE A 106 -17.69 -0.70 12.41
N GLY A 107 -17.56 -1.67 13.32
CA GLY A 107 -18.29 -2.93 13.28
C GLY A 107 -19.80 -2.76 13.38
N LEU A 108 -20.27 -1.83 14.22
CA LEU A 108 -21.71 -1.51 14.30
C LEU A 108 -22.22 -0.86 13.02
N ALA A 109 -21.51 0.13 12.48
CA ALA A 109 -21.91 0.78 11.23
C ALA A 109 -21.93 -0.21 10.05
N SER A 110 -20.94 -1.10 9.97
CA SER A 110 -20.88 -2.13 8.94
C SER A 110 -22.02 -3.15 9.08
N ALA A 111 -22.31 -3.63 10.30
CA ALA A 111 -23.38 -4.60 10.53
C ALA A 111 -24.77 -4.01 10.28
N GLU A 112 -25.03 -2.79 10.74
CA GLU A 112 -26.29 -2.07 10.48
C GLU A 112 -26.50 -1.87 8.98
N SER A 113 -25.50 -1.32 8.29
CA SER A 113 -25.58 -1.07 6.85
C SER A 113 -25.78 -2.37 6.05
N ALA A 114 -24.98 -3.40 6.33
CA ALA A 114 -25.11 -4.69 5.64
C ALA A 114 -26.51 -5.30 5.81
N LEU A 115 -27.05 -5.32 7.03
CA LEU A 115 -28.38 -5.87 7.29
C LEU A 115 -29.48 -5.04 6.62
N VAL A 116 -29.39 -3.71 6.65
CA VAL A 116 -30.35 -2.84 5.92
C VAL A 116 -30.34 -3.17 4.44
N GLN A 117 -29.16 -3.25 3.82
CA GLN A 117 -29.08 -3.52 2.38
C GLN A 117 -29.57 -4.92 2.01
N LEU A 118 -29.28 -5.92 2.84
CA LEU A 118 -29.77 -7.28 2.62
C LEU A 118 -31.30 -7.38 2.77
N LEU A 119 -31.87 -6.72 3.78
CA LEU A 119 -33.32 -6.78 4.06
C LEU A 119 -34.14 -5.87 3.14
N TYR A 120 -33.56 -4.77 2.65
CA TYR A 120 -34.23 -3.84 1.75
C TYR A 120 -34.30 -4.37 0.32
N ASN A 121 -33.22 -5.00 -0.17
CA ASN A 121 -33.10 -5.39 -1.57
C ASN A 121 -33.58 -6.83 -1.85
N PHE A 122 -33.75 -7.65 -0.82
CA PHE A 122 -34.03 -9.08 -1.01
C PHE A 122 -35.08 -9.62 -0.05
N ASP A 123 -35.94 -10.48 -0.59
CA ASP A 123 -36.74 -11.42 0.17
C ASP A 123 -35.94 -12.68 0.46
N TRP A 124 -36.01 -13.14 1.71
CA TRP A 124 -35.26 -14.29 2.21
C TRP A 124 -36.20 -15.44 2.52
N LYS A 125 -35.92 -16.62 1.98
CA LYS A 125 -36.68 -17.86 2.26
C LYS A 125 -35.74 -18.99 2.63
N LEU A 126 -36.18 -19.84 3.53
CA LEU A 126 -35.49 -21.11 3.77
C LEU A 126 -35.79 -22.08 2.61
N PRO A 127 -34.86 -23.01 2.29
CA PRO A 127 -35.13 -24.08 1.33
C PRO A 127 -36.39 -24.89 1.67
N GLU A 128 -37.07 -25.46 0.66
CA GLU A 128 -38.43 -26.05 0.76
C GLU A 128 -38.64 -27.15 1.81
N ASN A 129 -37.60 -27.59 2.54
CA ASN A 129 -37.68 -28.59 3.60
C ASN A 129 -36.95 -28.20 4.90
N VAL A 130 -36.59 -26.91 5.07
CA VAL A 130 -35.91 -26.41 6.27
C VAL A 130 -36.87 -25.48 7.00
N ARG A 131 -37.23 -25.83 8.24
CA ARG A 131 -38.00 -24.92 9.12
C ARG A 131 -37.03 -24.08 9.94
N ALA A 132 -37.50 -22.92 10.41
CA ALA A 132 -36.67 -22.02 11.21
C ALA A 132 -36.18 -22.67 12.50
N GLU A 133 -36.98 -23.55 13.11
CA GLU A 133 -36.61 -24.28 14.33
C GLU A 133 -35.54 -25.35 14.10
N ASP A 134 -35.30 -25.73 12.84
CA ASP A 134 -34.31 -26.75 12.46
C ASP A 134 -32.93 -26.13 12.14
N LEU A 135 -32.77 -24.80 12.25
CA LEU A 135 -31.51 -24.11 11.98
C LEU A 135 -30.47 -24.35 13.08
N ASP A 136 -29.34 -24.96 12.72
CA ASP A 136 -28.20 -25.12 13.62
C ASP A 136 -27.42 -23.80 13.78
N MET A 137 -27.54 -23.21 14.97
CA MET A 137 -26.83 -21.99 15.37
C MET A 137 -25.57 -22.28 16.20
N ALA A 138 -25.11 -23.55 16.25
CA ALA A 138 -23.87 -23.90 16.94
C ALA A 138 -22.66 -23.19 16.33
N GLU A 139 -21.69 -22.88 17.19
CA GLU A 139 -20.47 -22.16 16.84
C GLU A 139 -19.26 -23.10 16.81
N ASN A 140 -18.23 -22.74 16.04
CA ASN A 140 -16.92 -23.38 16.10
C ASN A 140 -16.18 -22.97 17.38
N VAL A 141 -15.35 -23.88 17.90
CA VAL A 141 -14.44 -23.57 19.02
C VAL A 141 -13.24 -22.81 18.47
N GLY A 142 -13.06 -21.56 18.90
CA GLY A 142 -11.96 -20.71 18.45
C GLY A 142 -11.87 -19.39 19.20
N ILE A 143 -10.84 -18.58 18.88
CA ILE A 143 -10.68 -17.22 19.41
C ILE A 143 -11.79 -16.30 18.88
N THR A 144 -12.27 -16.55 17.66
CA THR A 144 -13.43 -15.89 17.07
C THR A 144 -14.61 -16.85 16.95
N ALA A 145 -15.79 -16.39 17.32
CA ALA A 145 -17.03 -17.15 17.15
C ALA A 145 -17.46 -17.11 15.67
N THR A 146 -17.61 -18.29 15.06
CA THR A 146 -18.16 -18.46 13.71
C THR A 146 -19.17 -19.59 13.74
N ARG A 147 -20.18 -19.55 12.86
CA ARG A 147 -21.12 -20.66 12.75
C ARG A 147 -20.39 -21.93 12.34
N LYS A 148 -20.73 -23.04 12.99
CA LYS A 148 -20.23 -24.37 12.65
C LYS A 148 -20.70 -24.84 11.28
N GLN A 149 -21.90 -24.43 10.90
CA GLN A 149 -22.50 -24.73 9.60
C GLN A 149 -22.96 -23.42 8.93
N ASN A 150 -22.72 -23.32 7.62
CA ASN A 150 -23.15 -22.17 6.83
C ASN A 150 -24.68 -22.07 6.78
N LEU A 151 -25.21 -20.85 6.87
CA LEU A 151 -26.63 -20.60 6.64
C LEU A 151 -26.93 -20.74 5.15
N SER A 152 -27.84 -21.64 4.80
CA SER A 152 -28.35 -21.76 3.44
C SER A 152 -29.71 -21.08 3.33
N VAL A 153 -29.81 -20.09 2.45
CA VAL A 153 -31.02 -19.28 2.22
C VAL A 153 -31.23 -19.10 0.73
N ILE A 154 -32.50 -19.08 0.33
CA ILE A 154 -32.93 -18.71 -1.02
C ILE A 154 -33.19 -17.20 -0.98
N VAL A 155 -32.45 -16.48 -1.80
CA VAL A 155 -32.52 -15.03 -1.91
C VAL A 155 -33.24 -14.68 -3.21
N THR A 156 -34.29 -13.89 -3.13
CA THR A 156 -34.98 -13.35 -4.31
C THR A 156 -35.00 -11.84 -4.23
N PRO A 157 -34.69 -11.10 -5.32
CA PRO A 157 -34.80 -9.64 -5.32
C PRO A 157 -36.18 -9.21 -4.85
N TYR A 158 -36.22 -8.32 -3.85
CA TYR A 158 -37.44 -7.75 -3.33
C TYR A 158 -38.07 -6.89 -4.43
N LYS A 159 -39.27 -7.26 -4.89
CA LYS A 159 -40.02 -6.50 -5.89
C LYS A 159 -41.12 -5.72 -5.20
N PRO A 160 -40.99 -4.39 -5.03
CA PRO A 160 -42.14 -3.60 -4.63
C PRO A 160 -43.21 -3.74 -5.71
N ASN A 161 -44.46 -3.96 -5.31
CA ASN A 161 -45.56 -4.08 -6.25
C ASN A 161 -45.70 -2.78 -7.07
N GLY A 162 -45.19 -2.80 -8.31
CA GLY A 162 -45.43 -1.80 -9.35
C GLY A 162 -44.23 -0.93 -9.72
N SER A 163 -43.41 -1.38 -10.68
CA SER A 163 -42.62 -0.49 -11.53
C SER A 163 -42.40 -1.12 -12.91
N MET A 164 -42.66 -0.33 -13.96
CA MET A 164 -42.58 -0.72 -15.38
C MET A 164 -41.12 -0.72 -15.87
N GLU A 165 -40.83 -1.61 -16.82
CA GLU A 165 -39.63 -1.58 -17.66
C GLU A 165 -39.60 -0.31 -18.51
N HIS A 166 -38.47 0.39 -18.60
CA HIS A 166 -38.20 1.25 -19.75
C HIS A 166 -36.76 1.22 -20.25
N SER A 167 -36.69 1.13 -21.57
CA SER A 167 -35.55 1.01 -22.46
C SER A 167 -34.76 2.31 -22.61
N ILE A 168 -33.46 2.14 -22.84
CA ILE A 168 -32.46 3.17 -23.13
C ILE A 168 -32.72 3.80 -24.51
N THR A 169 -32.75 5.14 -24.57
CA THR A 169 -32.46 5.91 -25.81
C THR A 169 -31.58 7.11 -25.49
N GLU A 170 -30.57 7.32 -26.33
CA GLU A 170 -29.62 8.43 -26.33
C GLU A 170 -30.31 9.80 -26.40
N GLY A 171 -29.91 10.73 -25.53
CA GLY A 171 -30.42 12.11 -25.50
C GLY A 171 -29.38 13.09 -24.96
N LYS A 172 -29.25 14.23 -25.65
CA LYS A 172 -28.35 15.36 -25.34
C LYS A 172 -28.53 15.88 -23.91
N MET A 173 -27.40 16.21 -23.30
CA MET A 173 -27.26 16.73 -21.93
C MET A 173 -27.77 18.17 -21.84
N GLU A 174 -28.96 18.39 -21.28
CA GLU A 174 -29.35 19.67 -20.68
C GLU A 174 -28.96 19.66 -19.20
N MET A 175 -28.39 20.77 -18.72
CA MET A 175 -28.02 20.91 -17.31
C MET A 175 -29.28 20.88 -16.44
N CYS A 176 -29.40 19.87 -15.58
CA CYS A 176 -30.42 19.87 -14.53
C CYS A 176 -30.10 20.93 -13.46
N PRO A 177 -31.14 21.56 -12.87
CA PRO A 177 -30.94 22.49 -11.76
C PRO A 177 -30.41 21.75 -10.52
N PRO A 178 -29.70 22.44 -9.62
CA PRO A 178 -29.03 21.81 -8.48
C PRO A 178 -30.08 21.22 -7.52
N HIS A 179 -30.18 19.90 -7.49
CA HIS A 179 -30.84 19.17 -6.40
C HIS A 179 -29.76 18.50 -5.55
N VAL A 180 -29.25 19.21 -4.55
CA VAL A 180 -28.96 18.67 -3.21
C VAL A 180 -29.07 19.86 -2.25
N SER A 181 -29.75 19.63 -1.13
CA SER A 181 -30.01 20.51 0.01
C SER A 181 -28.77 21.09 0.70
N ALA A 182 -27.93 21.86 0.00
CA ALA A 182 -26.73 22.49 0.54
C ALA A 182 -26.92 23.97 0.92
N MET A 183 -28.15 24.48 1.01
CA MET A 183 -28.42 25.74 1.72
C MET A 183 -28.59 25.47 3.23
N LYS A 184 -27.54 25.00 3.90
CA LYS A 184 -27.45 25.12 5.38
C LYS A 184 -26.55 26.31 5.70
N ASN A 185 -27.09 27.26 6.46
CA ASN A 185 -26.42 28.47 6.97
C ASN A 185 -26.18 29.63 5.98
N GLY A 186 -26.91 29.70 4.87
CA GLY A 186 -26.89 30.88 3.98
C GLY A 186 -25.61 31.06 3.15
N LYS A 187 -24.78 30.01 3.05
CA LYS A 187 -23.61 29.99 2.15
C LYS A 187 -23.96 29.45 0.76
N SER A 188 -23.35 30.01 -0.28
CA SER A 188 -23.52 29.53 -1.67
C SER A 188 -22.72 28.24 -1.92
N LEU A 189 -23.07 27.47 -2.95
CA LEU A 189 -22.29 26.28 -3.37
C LEU A 189 -20.83 26.63 -3.72
N ASP A 190 -20.61 27.83 -4.28
CA ASP A 190 -19.26 28.36 -4.59
C ASP A 190 -18.47 28.74 -3.32
N GLU A 191 -19.15 28.98 -2.19
CA GLU A 191 -18.53 29.19 -0.88
C GLU A 191 -18.26 27.88 -0.12
N ILE A 192 -18.91 26.78 -0.52
CA ILE A 192 -18.74 25.45 0.06
C ILE A 192 -17.66 24.68 -0.69
N ARG A 193 -17.64 24.79 -2.03
CA ARG A 193 -16.67 24.11 -2.89
C ARG A 193 -15.39 24.92 -2.97
N LYS A 194 -14.27 24.27 -2.69
CA LYS A 194 -12.96 24.89 -2.88
C LYS A 194 -12.68 25.00 -4.38
N SER A 195 -12.22 26.17 -4.82
CA SER A 195 -11.80 26.36 -6.21
C SER A 195 -10.44 25.72 -6.40
N ALA A 196 -10.35 24.73 -7.28
CA ALA A 196 -9.08 24.07 -7.60
C ALA A 196 -8.16 25.03 -8.38
N THR A 197 -6.90 25.11 -7.97
CA THR A 197 -5.86 25.96 -8.59
C THR A 197 -4.92 25.18 -9.51
N PHE A 198 -5.31 23.97 -9.93
CA PHE A 198 -4.49 23.10 -10.78
C PHE A 198 -4.22 23.72 -12.15
N HIS A 199 -2.99 23.56 -12.62
CA HIS A 199 -2.59 24.02 -13.95
C HIS A 199 -3.07 23.00 -15.02
N PRO A 200 -3.55 23.44 -16.20
CA PRO A 200 -3.84 22.52 -17.30
C PRO A 200 -2.60 21.73 -17.73
N SER A 201 -2.79 20.54 -18.34
CA SER A 201 -1.66 19.75 -18.84
C SER A 201 -0.76 20.57 -19.76
N ILE A 202 0.53 20.65 -19.42
CA ILE A 202 1.56 21.35 -20.22
C ILE A 202 1.85 20.65 -21.55
N TRP A 203 1.35 19.43 -21.74
CA TRP A 203 1.56 18.60 -22.92
C TRP A 203 0.39 18.67 -23.92
N GLY A 204 -0.78 19.15 -23.51
CA GLY A 204 -2.00 19.13 -24.34
C GLY A 204 -2.22 17.76 -24.98
N ASP A 205 -2.45 17.74 -26.30
CA ASP A 205 -2.66 16.51 -27.07
C ASP A 205 -1.36 15.91 -27.65
N PHE A 206 -0.17 16.39 -27.26
CA PHE A 206 1.10 16.01 -27.90
C PHE A 206 1.28 14.49 -27.98
N PHE A 207 1.15 13.78 -26.86
CA PHE A 207 1.31 12.33 -26.79
C PHE A 207 0.16 11.56 -27.47
N LEU A 208 -1.05 12.14 -27.54
CA LEU A 208 -2.17 11.51 -28.25
C LEU A 208 -1.97 11.54 -29.77
N LYS A 209 -1.41 12.62 -30.30
CA LYS A 209 -1.09 12.77 -31.74
C LYS A 209 0.17 11.99 -32.13
N TYR A 210 1.13 11.90 -31.20
CA TYR A 210 2.36 11.13 -31.38
C TYR A 210 2.05 9.68 -31.76
N ASP A 211 1.05 9.05 -31.13
CA ASP A 211 0.62 7.68 -31.44
C ASP A 211 0.07 7.56 -32.87
N SER A 212 -0.77 8.51 -33.32
CA SER A 212 -1.39 8.50 -34.65
C SER A 212 -0.43 8.75 -35.83
N ASP A 213 0.69 9.43 -35.60
CA ASP A 213 1.69 9.78 -36.63
C ASP A 213 2.93 8.85 -36.59
N SER A 214 2.98 7.85 -35.68
CA SER A 214 4.14 6.99 -35.43
C SER A 214 4.38 5.90 -36.49
N VAL A 215 4.64 6.31 -37.73
CA VAL A 215 5.15 5.41 -38.78
C VAL A 215 6.66 5.11 -38.62
N ASN A 216 7.36 5.74 -37.64
CA ASN A 216 8.83 5.78 -37.60
C ASN A 216 9.51 5.51 -36.24
N THR A 217 8.86 4.78 -35.32
CA THR A 217 9.44 4.41 -34.00
C THR A 217 9.94 2.97 -33.92
N ASN A 218 9.72 2.16 -34.96
CA ASN A 218 10.29 0.81 -35.01
C ASN A 218 11.79 0.87 -35.29
N ILE A 219 12.58 0.30 -34.39
CA ILE A 219 14.01 0.05 -34.63
C ILE A 219 14.17 -0.69 -35.96
N THR A 220 15.06 -0.17 -36.81
CA THR A 220 15.38 -0.74 -38.11
C THR A 220 15.89 -2.17 -37.98
N ASP A 221 15.77 -2.98 -39.03
CA ASP A 221 16.35 -4.33 -39.04
C ASP A 221 17.86 -4.32 -38.76
N ALA A 222 18.56 -3.23 -39.10
CA ALA A 222 19.98 -3.06 -38.81
C ALA A 222 20.22 -2.88 -37.30
N GLU A 223 19.45 -2.04 -36.63
CA GLU A 223 19.52 -1.83 -35.19
C GLU A 223 19.13 -3.09 -34.41
N GLN A 224 18.11 -3.84 -34.87
CA GLN A 224 17.74 -5.13 -34.27
C GLN A 224 18.89 -6.14 -34.34
N ARG A 225 19.57 -6.22 -35.48
CA ARG A 225 20.75 -7.11 -35.64
C ARG A 225 21.92 -6.68 -34.75
N GLU A 226 22.19 -5.38 -34.66
CA GLU A 226 23.26 -4.89 -33.79
C GLU A 226 22.92 -5.10 -32.30
N LEU A 227 21.67 -4.87 -31.89
CA LEU A 227 21.20 -5.18 -30.54
C LEU A 227 21.40 -6.66 -30.19
N ALA A 228 21.03 -7.57 -31.09
CA ALA A 228 21.22 -9.00 -30.88
C ALA A 228 22.71 -9.38 -30.73
N LYS A 229 23.57 -8.78 -31.55
CA LYS A 229 25.02 -8.98 -31.48
C LYS A 229 25.60 -8.45 -30.16
N GLN A 230 25.21 -7.24 -29.73
CA GLN A 230 25.68 -6.65 -28.48
C GLN A 230 25.23 -7.47 -27.26
N LYS A 231 23.97 -7.93 -27.25
CA LYS A 231 23.47 -8.84 -26.20
C LYS A 231 24.34 -10.09 -26.08
N GLU A 232 24.67 -10.72 -27.20
CA GLU A 232 25.50 -11.92 -27.20
C GLU A 232 26.96 -11.63 -26.78
N MET A 233 27.49 -10.45 -27.11
CA MET A 233 28.81 -10.03 -26.62
C MET A 233 28.83 -9.85 -25.10
N VAL A 234 27.83 -9.18 -24.53
CA VAL A 234 27.71 -8.99 -23.08
C VAL A 234 27.52 -10.34 -22.37
N ARG A 235 26.69 -11.24 -22.90
CA ARG A 235 26.54 -12.60 -22.39
C ARG A 235 27.86 -13.38 -22.38
N LYS A 236 28.67 -13.23 -23.43
CA LYS A 236 30.02 -13.82 -23.47
C LYS A 236 30.95 -13.20 -22.44
N MET A 237 30.91 -11.88 -22.25
CA MET A 237 31.69 -11.21 -21.20
C MET A 237 31.32 -11.72 -19.81
N LEU A 238 30.02 -11.87 -19.53
CA LEU A 238 29.53 -12.45 -18.28
C LEU A 238 30.02 -13.89 -18.10
N SER A 239 29.83 -14.77 -19.08
CA SER A 239 30.21 -16.19 -18.96
C SER A 239 31.73 -16.43 -18.92
N GLN A 240 32.55 -15.60 -19.58
CA GLN A 240 34.00 -15.78 -19.62
C GLN A 240 34.73 -15.16 -18.43
N THR A 241 34.12 -14.16 -17.78
CA THR A 241 34.71 -13.54 -16.59
C THR A 241 34.54 -14.50 -15.40
N PRO A 242 35.61 -14.85 -14.66
CA PRO A 242 35.49 -15.74 -13.50
C PRO A 242 34.60 -15.15 -12.41
N ASP A 243 33.72 -15.96 -11.81
CA ASP A 243 32.74 -15.49 -10.82
C ASP A 243 33.38 -15.00 -9.51
N ASP A 244 34.53 -15.56 -9.12
CA ASP A 244 35.29 -15.16 -7.92
C ASP A 244 36.10 -13.86 -8.10
N SER A 245 36.10 -13.30 -9.31
CA SER A 245 36.89 -12.12 -9.66
C SER A 245 36.18 -10.81 -9.32
N THR A 246 36.96 -9.79 -8.94
CA THR A 246 36.47 -8.42 -8.77
C THR A 246 35.81 -7.87 -10.05
N ARG A 247 36.34 -8.27 -11.22
CA ARG A 247 35.81 -7.83 -12.51
C ARG A 247 34.38 -8.30 -12.75
N LYS A 248 33.97 -9.44 -12.18
CA LYS A 248 32.58 -9.92 -12.25
C LYS A 248 31.63 -8.95 -11.55
N LEU A 249 31.96 -8.53 -10.32
CA LEU A 249 31.16 -7.59 -9.54
C LEU A 249 31.01 -6.25 -10.29
N GLU A 250 32.10 -5.72 -10.84
CA GLU A 250 32.08 -4.48 -11.62
C GLU A 250 31.21 -4.62 -12.88
N LEU A 251 31.33 -5.73 -13.60
CA LEU A 251 30.55 -5.98 -14.81
C LEU A 251 29.05 -6.08 -14.50
N ILE A 252 28.68 -6.74 -13.40
CA ILE A 252 27.29 -6.80 -12.94
C ILE A 252 26.81 -5.38 -12.60
N ASP A 253 27.54 -4.62 -11.79
CA ASP A 253 27.16 -3.26 -11.40
C ASP A 253 26.97 -2.33 -12.61
N GLU A 254 27.86 -2.40 -13.60
CA GLU A 254 27.74 -1.64 -14.86
C GLU A 254 26.45 -2.00 -15.60
N ILE A 255 26.13 -3.29 -15.73
CA ILE A 255 24.92 -3.77 -16.41
C ILE A 255 23.64 -3.31 -15.68
N GLN A 256 23.63 -3.38 -14.34
CA GLN A 256 22.51 -2.94 -13.53
C GLN A 256 22.30 -1.43 -13.63
N ARG A 257 23.38 -0.64 -13.51
CA ARG A 257 23.33 0.84 -13.65
C ARG A 257 22.89 1.29 -15.03
N LEU A 258 23.23 0.55 -16.09
CA LEU A 258 22.75 0.82 -17.45
C LEU A 258 21.24 0.52 -17.62
N GLY A 259 20.63 -0.22 -16.70
CA GLY A 259 19.23 -0.64 -16.77
C GLY A 259 18.98 -1.65 -17.88
N VAL A 260 19.93 -2.56 -18.12
CA VAL A 260 19.82 -3.62 -19.14
C VAL A 260 19.95 -5.04 -18.56
N GLU A 261 19.94 -5.16 -17.24
CA GLU A 261 20.05 -6.44 -16.51
C GLU A 261 18.96 -7.45 -16.87
N TYR A 262 17.77 -7.00 -17.26
CA TYR A 262 16.64 -7.84 -17.64
C TYR A 262 16.89 -8.71 -18.90
N HIS A 263 18.02 -8.51 -19.58
CA HIS A 263 18.49 -9.38 -20.66
C HIS A 263 19.40 -10.52 -20.20
N PHE A 264 19.88 -10.47 -18.96
CA PHE A 264 20.95 -11.31 -18.41
C PHE A 264 20.63 -11.83 -17.01
N THR A 265 19.34 -11.88 -16.64
CA THR A 265 18.88 -12.24 -15.29
C THR A 265 19.47 -13.58 -14.85
N THR A 266 19.41 -14.61 -15.69
CA THR A 266 19.95 -15.95 -15.37
C THR A 266 21.45 -15.90 -15.10
N GLU A 267 22.23 -15.28 -15.99
CA GLU A 267 23.68 -15.21 -15.86
C GLU A 267 24.11 -14.44 -14.61
N ILE A 268 23.41 -13.35 -14.28
CA ILE A 268 23.66 -12.53 -13.08
C ILE A 268 23.29 -13.30 -11.82
N GLU A 269 22.13 -13.94 -11.77
CA GLU A 269 21.66 -14.72 -10.62
C GLU A 269 22.60 -15.88 -10.30
N GLU A 270 23.02 -16.64 -11.31
CA GLU A 270 24.00 -17.72 -11.16
C GLU A 270 25.35 -17.21 -10.64
N SER A 271 25.83 -16.10 -11.19
CA SER A 271 27.10 -15.47 -10.75
C SER A 271 27.02 -14.98 -9.30
N LEU A 272 25.96 -14.25 -8.94
CA LEU A 272 25.77 -13.72 -7.57
C LEU A 272 25.58 -14.85 -6.56
N LYS A 273 24.87 -15.92 -6.93
CA LYS A 273 24.75 -17.12 -6.11
C LYS A 273 26.11 -17.76 -5.84
N TYR A 274 26.92 -17.96 -6.89
CA TYR A 274 28.27 -18.50 -6.73
C TYR A 274 29.13 -17.59 -5.82
N ILE A 275 29.08 -16.28 -6.03
CA ILE A 275 29.80 -15.29 -5.22
C ILE A 275 29.38 -15.40 -3.75
N HIS A 276 28.08 -15.46 -3.48
CA HIS A 276 27.54 -15.62 -2.13
C HIS A 276 28.01 -16.93 -1.49
N ASP A 277 27.82 -18.06 -2.16
CA ASP A 277 28.15 -19.38 -1.62
C ASP A 277 29.65 -19.51 -1.36
N SER A 278 30.49 -19.02 -2.29
CA SER A 278 31.95 -18.97 -2.10
C SER A 278 32.34 -18.06 -0.94
N TYR A 279 31.65 -16.93 -0.77
CA TYR A 279 31.90 -15.98 0.31
C TYR A 279 31.50 -16.52 1.69
N MET A 280 30.44 -17.32 1.77
CA MET A 280 30.01 -17.96 3.02
C MET A 280 30.86 -19.18 3.39
N GLN A 281 31.44 -19.87 2.40
CA GLN A 281 32.25 -21.08 2.61
C GLN A 281 33.71 -20.79 2.98
N GLN A 282 34.23 -19.65 2.54
CA GLN A 282 35.58 -19.23 2.85
C GLN A 282 35.47 -18.05 3.82
N ASN A 283 36.35 -17.92 4.81
CA ASN A 283 36.55 -16.64 5.55
C ASN A 283 37.14 -15.54 4.60
N CYS A 284 36.85 -15.60 3.29
CA CYS A 284 37.61 -14.97 2.24
C CYS A 284 37.18 -13.52 2.00
N LYS A 285 37.99 -12.63 2.54
CA LYS A 285 39.00 -11.88 1.79
C LYS A 285 39.36 -10.68 2.67
N ASP A 286 40.06 -10.95 3.77
CA ASP A 286 40.51 -9.94 4.73
C ASP A 286 41.26 -8.78 4.04
N ASN A 287 41.93 -9.07 2.92
CA ASN A 287 42.71 -8.10 2.15
C ASN A 287 41.93 -7.28 1.11
N ASP A 288 40.63 -7.53 0.88
CA ASP A 288 39.86 -6.72 -0.07
C ASP A 288 39.71 -5.28 0.45
N ASP A 289 39.87 -4.32 -0.47
CA ASP A 289 39.68 -2.90 -0.16
C ASP A 289 38.20 -2.55 0.11
N LEU A 290 37.98 -1.32 0.61
CA LEU A 290 36.65 -0.84 0.99
C LEU A 290 35.66 -0.88 -0.20
N ARG A 291 36.13 -0.50 -1.39
CA ARG A 291 35.33 -0.47 -2.61
C ARG A 291 34.78 -1.85 -2.94
N ILE A 292 35.61 -2.89 -2.90
CA ILE A 292 35.21 -4.26 -3.26
C ILE A 292 34.29 -4.88 -2.21
N VAL A 293 34.58 -4.66 -0.92
CA VAL A 293 33.72 -5.15 0.17
C VAL A 293 32.33 -4.51 0.07
N ALA A 294 32.27 -3.19 -0.10
CA ALA A 294 31.01 -2.46 -0.23
C ALA A 294 30.23 -2.86 -1.49
N LEU A 295 30.91 -3.00 -2.63
CA LEU A 295 30.28 -3.43 -3.88
C LEU A 295 29.67 -4.83 -3.76
N ARG A 296 30.42 -5.79 -3.21
CA ARG A 296 29.92 -7.16 -2.99
C ARG A 296 28.73 -7.17 -2.05
N PHE A 297 28.85 -6.49 -0.91
CA PHE A 297 27.77 -6.38 0.08
C PHE A 297 26.48 -5.84 -0.58
N ARG A 298 26.60 -4.74 -1.34
CA ARG A 298 25.47 -4.11 -2.01
C ARG A 298 24.81 -5.04 -3.02
N LEU A 299 25.58 -5.61 -3.95
CA LEU A 299 25.04 -6.46 -5.02
C LEU A 299 24.36 -7.72 -4.44
N LEU A 300 24.95 -8.34 -3.42
CA LEU A 300 24.38 -9.53 -2.79
C LEU A 300 23.08 -9.21 -2.04
N ARG A 301 23.05 -8.15 -1.22
CA ARG A 301 21.81 -7.74 -0.52
C ARG A 301 20.73 -7.27 -1.46
N GLN A 302 21.07 -6.61 -2.57
CA GLN A 302 20.10 -6.22 -3.60
C GLN A 302 19.44 -7.44 -4.25
N GLN A 303 20.13 -8.58 -4.32
CA GLN A 303 19.59 -9.85 -4.82
C GLN A 303 18.85 -10.65 -3.73
N GLY A 304 18.86 -10.17 -2.49
CA GLY A 304 18.17 -10.75 -1.34
C GLY A 304 19.03 -11.64 -0.45
N TYR A 305 20.32 -11.82 -0.75
CA TYR A 305 21.19 -12.60 0.12
C TYR A 305 21.48 -11.88 1.43
N SER A 306 21.38 -12.61 2.54
CA SER A 306 21.75 -12.11 3.86
C SER A 306 23.27 -12.06 4.02
N VAL A 307 23.86 -10.87 3.83
CA VAL A 307 25.28 -10.62 4.11
C VAL A 307 25.41 -9.82 5.41
N PRO A 308 26.11 -10.31 6.44
CA PRO A 308 26.36 -9.57 7.69
C PRO A 308 27.03 -8.20 7.46
N CYS A 309 26.72 -7.20 8.30
CA CYS A 309 27.33 -5.87 8.20
C CYS A 309 28.68 -5.75 8.94
N ASP A 310 29.06 -6.74 9.74
CA ASP A 310 30.37 -6.83 10.42
C ASP A 310 31.56 -6.98 9.45
N VAL A 311 31.28 -7.26 8.17
CA VAL A 311 32.26 -7.21 7.08
C VAL A 311 32.95 -5.85 6.96
N PHE A 312 32.31 -4.79 7.47
CA PHE A 312 32.87 -3.45 7.51
C PHE A 312 33.68 -3.15 8.78
N SER A 313 33.66 -4.02 9.79
CA SER A 313 34.38 -3.80 11.06
C SER A 313 35.90 -3.71 10.90
N LYS A 314 36.46 -4.26 9.82
CA LYS A 314 37.89 -4.12 9.49
C LYS A 314 38.28 -2.71 9.01
N PHE A 315 37.30 -1.85 8.74
CA PHE A 315 37.48 -0.45 8.35
C PHE A 315 37.15 0.52 9.49
N THR A 316 36.87 -0.01 10.68
CA THR A 316 36.57 0.77 11.88
C THR A 316 37.70 0.65 12.90
N ASP A 317 37.86 1.69 13.72
CA ASP A 317 38.75 1.66 14.88
C ASP A 317 38.18 0.79 16.03
N GLY A 318 38.94 0.67 17.11
CA GLY A 318 38.53 -0.11 18.29
C GLY A 318 37.32 0.44 19.03
N GLU A 319 36.83 1.64 18.67
CA GLU A 319 35.62 2.27 19.22
C GLU A 319 34.41 2.13 18.26
N GLY A 320 34.61 1.56 17.07
CA GLY A 320 33.56 1.35 16.06
C GLY A 320 33.36 2.52 15.10
N ASN A 321 34.26 3.51 15.09
CA ASN A 321 34.22 4.62 14.13
C ASN A 321 35.04 4.28 12.88
N TYR A 322 34.59 4.70 11.70
CA TYR A 322 35.36 4.50 10.46
C TYR A 322 36.70 5.23 10.51
N GLU A 323 37.76 4.55 10.05
CA GLU A 323 39.12 5.10 10.13
C GLU A 323 39.26 6.39 9.29
N ALA A 324 39.90 7.41 9.88
CA ALA A 324 40.20 8.67 9.18
C ALA A 324 41.13 8.50 7.97
N SER A 325 41.83 7.36 7.85
CA SER A 325 42.65 7.00 6.69
C SER A 325 41.82 6.89 5.41
N LEU A 326 40.52 6.53 5.52
CA LEU A 326 39.60 6.30 4.40
C LEU A 326 39.12 7.59 3.73
N GLN A 327 39.33 8.75 4.34
CA GLN A 327 38.80 10.04 3.87
C GLN A 327 39.26 10.43 2.45
N ASN A 328 40.38 9.87 1.99
CA ASN A 328 40.92 10.13 0.65
C ASN A 328 40.47 9.09 -0.40
N ASP A 329 39.88 7.97 0.02
CA ASP A 329 39.35 6.94 -0.89
C ASP A 329 37.91 7.25 -1.29
N VAL A 330 37.75 8.26 -2.15
CA VAL A 330 36.42 8.74 -2.56
C VAL A 330 35.59 7.64 -3.23
N GLU A 331 36.22 6.75 -4.01
CA GLU A 331 35.50 5.67 -4.69
C GLU A 331 35.07 4.56 -3.72
N GLY A 332 35.92 4.23 -2.74
CA GLY A 332 35.55 3.34 -1.64
C GLY A 332 34.42 3.92 -0.79
N LEU A 333 34.51 5.21 -0.42
CA LEU A 333 33.45 5.91 0.34
C LEU A 333 32.14 5.98 -0.43
N LEU A 334 32.17 6.21 -1.74
CA LEU A 334 30.95 6.21 -2.56
C LEU A 334 30.30 4.83 -2.56
N ASN A 335 31.07 3.76 -2.73
CA ASN A 335 30.51 2.41 -2.68
C ASN A 335 29.99 2.03 -1.29
N LEU A 336 30.70 2.42 -0.22
CA LEU A 336 30.24 2.22 1.17
C LEU A 336 28.94 2.98 1.44
N TYR A 337 28.84 4.24 1.01
CA TYR A 337 27.63 5.04 1.12
C TYR A 337 26.42 4.35 0.46
N GLU A 338 26.60 3.87 -0.76
CA GLU A 338 25.56 3.18 -1.53
C GLU A 338 25.17 1.84 -0.89
N ALA A 339 26.15 1.09 -0.38
CA ALA A 339 25.94 -0.15 0.35
C ALA A 339 25.19 0.08 1.66
N ALA A 340 25.53 1.13 2.39
CA ALA A 340 24.96 1.42 3.70
C ALA A 340 23.46 1.75 3.65
N HIS A 341 22.93 2.21 2.51
CA HIS A 341 21.48 2.42 2.34
C HIS A 341 20.66 1.13 2.23
N LEU A 342 21.30 -0.04 2.23
CA LEU A 342 20.67 -1.36 2.38
C LEU A 342 20.61 -1.82 3.84
N LEU A 343 20.84 -0.91 4.79
CA LEU A 343 20.74 -1.21 6.22
C LEU A 343 19.34 -1.68 6.62
N THR A 344 19.32 -2.57 7.59
CA THR A 344 18.14 -3.07 8.30
C THR A 344 18.18 -2.64 9.76
N HIS A 345 17.21 -3.06 10.57
CA HIS A 345 17.18 -2.69 11.98
C HIS A 345 18.32 -3.32 12.77
N GLY A 346 18.94 -2.54 13.66
CA GLY A 346 20.03 -2.99 14.53
C GLY A 346 21.44 -2.89 13.93
N GLU A 347 21.58 -2.44 12.68
CA GLU A 347 22.87 -2.38 11.97
C GLU A 347 23.57 -1.03 12.16
N GLY A 348 23.95 -0.72 13.40
CA GLY A 348 24.55 0.57 13.76
C GLY A 348 25.83 0.92 12.98
N ILE A 349 26.60 -0.08 12.55
CA ILE A 349 27.80 0.11 11.71
C ILE A 349 27.48 0.73 10.34
N LEU A 350 26.28 0.48 9.79
CA LEU A 350 25.83 1.06 8.53
C LEU A 350 25.20 2.44 8.74
N ASP A 351 24.48 2.65 9.85
CA ASP A 351 24.01 4.00 10.23
C ASP A 351 25.22 4.96 10.36
N ASN A 352 26.27 4.53 11.07
CA ASN A 352 27.52 5.30 11.19
C ASN A 352 28.22 5.49 9.83
N ALA A 353 28.14 4.50 8.93
CA ALA A 353 28.71 4.59 7.59
C ALA A 353 28.04 5.69 6.77
N ILE A 354 26.70 5.80 6.83
CA ILE A 354 25.96 6.84 6.11
C ILE A 354 26.43 8.22 6.56
N GLU A 355 26.55 8.47 7.87
CA GLU A 355 27.01 9.75 8.41
C GLU A 355 28.45 10.06 7.99
N PHE A 356 29.37 9.11 8.22
CA PHE A 356 30.79 9.26 7.89
C PHE A 356 31.01 9.51 6.39
N CYS A 357 30.38 8.71 5.54
CA CYS A 357 30.51 8.87 4.09
C CYS A 357 29.87 10.17 3.60
N SER A 358 28.68 10.55 4.10
CA SER A 358 28.02 11.80 3.70
C SER A 358 28.94 13.00 3.89
N TYR A 359 29.53 13.11 5.09
CA TYR A 359 30.44 14.21 5.43
C TYR A 359 31.67 14.24 4.51
N ASN A 360 32.35 13.11 4.35
CA ASN A 360 33.61 13.05 3.60
C ASN A 360 33.42 13.18 2.08
N LEU A 361 32.34 12.62 1.54
CA LEU A 361 31.98 12.79 0.12
C LEU A 361 31.65 14.25 -0.18
N GLN A 362 30.84 14.91 0.67
CA GLN A 362 30.51 16.32 0.51
C GLN A 362 31.76 17.22 0.63
N ALA A 363 32.65 16.92 1.58
CA ALA A 363 33.93 17.63 1.73
C ALA A 363 34.90 17.41 0.55
N SER A 364 34.72 16.35 -0.23
CA SER A 364 35.59 16.00 -1.36
C SER A 364 35.11 16.57 -2.69
N LEU A 365 33.81 16.88 -2.85
CA LEU A 365 33.20 17.31 -4.12
C LEU A 365 33.97 18.43 -4.85
N HIS A 366 34.40 19.47 -4.13
CA HIS A 366 35.12 20.62 -4.72
C HIS A 366 36.58 20.33 -5.08
N LYS A 367 37.12 19.17 -4.65
CA LYS A 367 38.52 18.77 -4.87
C LYS A 367 38.67 17.74 -5.99
N LEU A 368 37.56 17.14 -6.43
CA LEU A 368 37.56 16.09 -7.45
C LEU A 368 37.83 16.68 -8.84
N ALA A 369 38.95 16.27 -9.44
CA ALA A 369 39.27 16.60 -10.84
C ALA A 369 38.49 15.73 -11.83
N ASP A 370 38.09 14.52 -11.44
CA ASP A 370 37.29 13.61 -12.26
C ASP A 370 35.82 14.06 -12.26
N VAL A 371 35.38 14.60 -13.40
CA VAL A 371 34.02 15.11 -13.61
C VAL A 371 32.98 13.98 -13.51
N SER A 372 33.30 12.77 -13.96
CA SER A 372 32.39 11.62 -13.92
C SER A 372 32.19 11.16 -12.48
N LEU A 373 33.28 11.00 -11.73
CA LEU A 373 33.21 10.65 -10.31
C LEU A 373 32.51 11.74 -9.50
N SER A 374 32.83 13.01 -9.73
CA SER A 374 32.19 14.15 -9.07
C SER A 374 30.67 14.15 -9.29
N LYS A 375 30.22 13.90 -10.54
CA LYS A 375 28.80 13.77 -10.88
C LYS A 375 28.15 12.62 -10.11
N ARG A 376 28.77 11.43 -10.09
CA ARG A 376 28.25 10.26 -9.36
C ARG A 376 28.15 10.51 -7.85
N VAL A 377 29.13 11.20 -7.26
CA VAL A 377 29.10 11.56 -5.83
C VAL A 377 27.96 12.54 -5.55
N ASN A 378 27.79 13.56 -6.41
CA ASN A 378 26.72 14.53 -6.24
C ASN A 378 25.33 13.88 -6.36
N GLU A 379 25.14 13.03 -7.39
CA GLU A 379 23.90 12.28 -7.59
C GLU A 379 23.59 11.34 -6.41
N ALA A 380 24.59 10.63 -5.88
CA ALA A 380 24.40 9.74 -4.72
C ALA A 380 24.02 10.53 -3.45
N LEU A 381 24.66 11.66 -3.18
CA LEU A 381 24.35 12.52 -2.02
C LEU A 381 22.97 13.17 -2.12
N GLU A 382 22.47 13.40 -3.34
CA GLU A 382 21.10 13.86 -3.58
C GLU A 382 20.10 12.72 -3.40
N MET A 383 20.35 11.58 -4.02
CA MET A 383 19.51 10.38 -3.92
C MET A 383 20.33 9.11 -4.16
N PRO A 384 20.62 8.30 -3.13
CA PRO A 384 21.39 7.06 -3.28
C PRO A 384 20.67 6.05 -4.18
N ASN A 385 21.41 5.11 -4.76
CA ASN A 385 20.88 4.12 -5.71
C ASN A 385 19.75 3.26 -5.13
N ARG A 386 19.72 3.06 -3.81
CA ARG A 386 18.62 2.33 -3.18
C ARG A 386 17.29 3.11 -3.28
N TRP A 387 17.34 4.43 -3.26
CA TRP A 387 16.19 5.32 -3.32
C TRP A 387 15.87 5.79 -4.75
N SER A 388 16.80 5.66 -5.68
CA SER A 388 16.61 6.04 -7.08
C SER A 388 16.03 4.92 -7.94
N LEU A 389 15.34 5.31 -9.01
CA LEU A 389 14.87 4.42 -10.06
C LEU A 389 15.97 4.22 -11.11
N THR A 390 16.31 2.96 -11.43
CA THR A 390 17.29 2.61 -12.48
C THR A 390 16.92 3.22 -13.84
N ARG A 391 15.63 3.24 -14.15
CA ARG A 391 15.00 3.99 -15.23
C ARG A 391 13.72 4.57 -14.65
N LEU A 392 13.36 5.80 -15.00
CA LEU A 392 12.26 6.60 -14.42
C LEU A 392 10.86 5.96 -14.60
N GLY A 393 10.62 4.80 -14.00
CA GLY A 393 9.35 4.08 -14.01
C GLY A 393 9.38 2.81 -13.16
N VAL A 394 8.22 2.46 -12.59
CA VAL A 394 8.03 1.24 -11.79
C VAL A 394 8.33 -0.03 -12.59
N PHE A 395 8.01 0.02 -13.88
CA PHE A 395 8.26 -1.01 -14.89
C PHE A 395 9.02 -0.39 -16.05
N PHE A 396 10.32 -0.65 -16.17
CA PHE A 396 11.08 -0.20 -17.34
C PHE A 396 11.36 -1.33 -18.33
N GLU A 397 11.17 -2.58 -17.90
CA GLU A 397 11.42 -3.77 -18.69
C GLU A 397 10.35 -3.89 -19.80
N PRO A 398 10.72 -4.14 -21.07
CA PRO A 398 9.79 -4.15 -22.19
C PRO A 398 8.64 -5.16 -22.04
N CYS A 399 8.87 -6.32 -21.41
CA CYS A 399 7.87 -7.37 -21.20
C CYS A 399 6.66 -6.92 -20.37
N TYR A 400 6.80 -5.89 -19.53
CA TYR A 400 5.74 -5.39 -18.66
C TYR A 400 4.90 -4.26 -19.29
N ALA A 401 4.78 -4.22 -20.61
CA ALA A 401 3.95 -3.22 -21.30
C ALA A 401 2.48 -3.28 -20.83
N LYS A 402 1.94 -4.50 -20.59
CA LYS A 402 0.60 -4.71 -20.04
C LYS A 402 0.46 -4.10 -18.64
N ALA A 403 1.36 -4.45 -17.73
CA ALA A 403 1.39 -3.91 -16.37
C ALA A 403 1.50 -2.38 -16.34
N ARG A 404 2.38 -1.78 -17.16
CA ARG A 404 2.49 -0.31 -17.28
C ARG A 404 1.16 0.36 -17.63
N ARG A 405 0.45 -0.17 -18.62
CA ARG A 405 -0.84 0.39 -19.06
C ARG A 405 -1.90 0.31 -17.97
N ILE A 406 -2.00 -0.85 -17.32
CA ILE A 406 -2.97 -1.08 -16.25
C ILE A 406 -2.68 -0.15 -15.07
N LEU A 407 -1.42 -0.11 -14.62
CA LEU A 407 -1.00 0.75 -13.52
C LEU A 407 -1.25 2.23 -13.83
N LEU A 408 -0.94 2.69 -15.05
CA LEU A 408 -1.21 4.07 -15.46
C LEU A 408 -2.71 4.40 -15.40
N LYS A 409 -3.58 3.54 -15.94
CA LYS A 409 -5.04 3.73 -15.87
C LYS A 409 -5.52 3.85 -14.42
N CYS A 410 -5.04 2.97 -13.54
CA CYS A 410 -5.41 2.99 -12.13
C CYS A 410 -4.89 4.24 -11.39
N ILE A 411 -3.65 4.68 -11.65
CA ILE A 411 -3.11 5.94 -11.09
C ILE A 411 -3.96 7.13 -11.54
N SER A 412 -4.29 7.23 -12.84
CA SER A 412 -5.14 8.31 -13.34
C SER A 412 -6.53 8.31 -12.70
N MET A 413 -7.16 7.14 -12.56
CA MET A 413 -8.46 7.03 -11.88
C MET A 413 -8.37 7.39 -10.40
N ALA A 414 -7.30 6.98 -9.72
CA ALA A 414 -7.05 7.32 -8.32
C ALA A 414 -6.91 8.82 -8.11
N SER A 415 -6.17 9.50 -9.00
CA SER A 415 -6.00 10.96 -8.97
C SER A 415 -7.31 11.71 -9.14
N ILE A 416 -8.13 11.30 -10.12
CA ILE A 416 -9.43 11.95 -10.34
C ILE A 416 -10.36 11.71 -9.15
N ALA A 417 -10.32 10.50 -8.57
CA ALA A 417 -11.07 10.20 -7.37
C ALA A 417 -10.61 11.08 -6.21
N ASP A 418 -9.31 11.19 -5.96
CA ASP A 418 -8.71 12.03 -4.91
C ASP A 418 -9.17 13.49 -5.01
N ASP A 419 -9.01 14.12 -6.18
CA ASP A 419 -9.49 15.48 -6.45
C ASP A 419 -11.00 15.62 -6.22
N THR A 420 -11.77 14.57 -6.54
CA THR A 420 -13.22 14.55 -6.29
C THR A 420 -13.54 14.47 -4.81
N TYR A 421 -12.76 13.71 -4.02
CA TYR A 421 -12.85 13.67 -2.55
C TYR A 421 -12.51 15.02 -1.90
N GLU A 422 -11.72 15.86 -2.56
CA GLU A 422 -11.45 17.23 -2.11
C GLU A 422 -12.53 18.22 -2.53
N TYR A 423 -13.06 18.07 -3.75
CA TYR A 423 -14.00 19.01 -4.35
C TYR A 423 -15.44 18.83 -3.86
N ALA A 424 -15.88 17.58 -3.72
CA ALA A 424 -17.28 17.28 -3.48
C ALA A 424 -17.70 17.48 -2.02
N THR A 425 -18.98 17.75 -1.83
CA THR A 425 -19.58 17.86 -0.50
C THR A 425 -19.67 16.51 0.19
N LEU A 426 -19.73 16.51 1.52
CA LEU A 426 -19.82 15.26 2.30
C LEU A 426 -20.98 14.35 1.87
N ASP A 427 -22.12 14.92 1.47
CA ASP A 427 -23.27 14.14 1.01
C ASP A 427 -23.02 13.52 -0.38
N GLU A 428 -22.40 14.25 -1.31
CA GLU A 428 -21.97 13.71 -2.61
C GLU A 428 -20.90 12.60 -2.43
N LEU A 429 -19.99 12.76 -1.47
CA LEU A 429 -18.96 11.77 -1.17
C LEU A 429 -19.51 10.49 -0.56
N ARG A 430 -20.57 10.56 0.24
CA ARG A 430 -21.26 9.35 0.73
C ARG A 430 -21.81 8.54 -0.44
N ILE A 431 -22.47 9.18 -1.40
CA ILE A 431 -23.02 8.53 -2.59
C ILE A 431 -21.90 7.85 -3.40
N LEU A 432 -20.80 8.58 -3.66
CA LEU A 432 -19.66 8.03 -4.40
C LEU A 432 -19.01 6.85 -3.65
N THR A 433 -18.80 6.99 -2.34
CA THR A 433 -18.17 5.94 -1.51
C THR A 433 -19.03 4.69 -1.44
N GLU A 434 -20.34 4.85 -1.26
CA GLU A 434 -21.29 3.73 -1.24
C GLU A 434 -21.36 3.02 -2.60
N ALA A 435 -21.36 3.77 -3.70
CA ALA A 435 -21.34 3.20 -5.04
C ALA A 435 -20.05 2.38 -5.26
N ILE A 436 -18.88 2.92 -4.91
CA ILE A 436 -17.58 2.21 -5.00
C ILE A 436 -17.59 0.94 -4.15
N GLN A 437 -18.12 0.99 -2.93
CA GLN A 437 -18.17 -0.17 -2.04
C GLN A 437 -19.11 -1.27 -2.54
N ARG A 438 -20.24 -0.90 -3.17
CA ARG A 438 -21.19 -1.86 -3.75
C ARG A 438 -20.75 -2.40 -5.10
N TRP A 439 -19.91 -1.64 -5.80
CA TRP A 439 -19.53 -1.91 -7.19
C TRP A 439 -20.75 -2.05 -8.12
N ASP A 440 -21.81 -1.28 -7.85
CA ASP A 440 -23.06 -1.26 -8.62
C ASP A 440 -23.58 0.17 -8.84
N VAL A 441 -24.30 0.41 -9.93
CA VAL A 441 -25.00 1.66 -10.20
C VAL A 441 -26.38 1.59 -9.56
N ASN A 442 -26.59 2.35 -8.48
CA ASN A 442 -27.90 2.46 -7.84
C ASN A 442 -28.63 3.75 -8.25
N GLU A 443 -29.94 3.80 -7.97
CA GLU A 443 -30.81 4.97 -8.25
C GLU A 443 -30.25 6.27 -7.62
N THR A 444 -29.58 6.18 -6.47
CA THR A 444 -28.96 7.32 -5.79
C THR A 444 -27.80 7.91 -6.61
N LEU A 445 -26.95 7.05 -7.20
CA LEU A 445 -25.90 7.49 -8.10
C LEU A 445 -26.48 8.06 -9.39
N GLU A 446 -27.53 7.47 -9.96
CA GLU A 446 -28.19 8.00 -11.17
C GLU A 446 -28.80 9.38 -10.97
N ASN A 447 -29.21 9.68 -9.73
CA ASN A 447 -29.72 10.99 -9.32
C ASN A 447 -28.63 11.92 -8.76
N SER A 448 -27.38 11.46 -8.65
CA SER A 448 -26.25 12.27 -8.18
C SER A 448 -25.78 13.28 -9.24
N PRO A 449 -24.93 14.25 -8.89
CA PRO A 449 -24.40 15.19 -9.86
C PRO A 449 -23.69 14.52 -11.04
N PRO A 450 -23.80 15.05 -12.28
CA PRO A 450 -23.24 14.42 -13.47
C PRO A 450 -21.74 14.09 -13.39
N TYR A 451 -20.95 14.89 -12.67
CA TYR A 451 -19.51 14.64 -12.51
C TYR A 451 -19.21 13.40 -11.63
N ILE A 452 -20.00 13.15 -10.58
CA ILE A 452 -19.91 11.95 -9.74
C ILE A 452 -20.27 10.70 -10.56
N GLN A 453 -21.34 10.79 -11.35
CA GLN A 453 -21.74 9.72 -12.26
C GLN A 453 -20.64 9.42 -13.29
N MET A 454 -20.05 10.47 -13.88
CA MET A 454 -19.00 10.33 -14.88
C MET A 454 -17.75 9.67 -14.30
N LEU A 455 -17.32 10.07 -13.09
CA LEU A 455 -16.22 9.43 -12.38
C LEU A 455 -16.51 7.94 -12.16
N TYR A 456 -17.65 7.61 -11.58
CA TYR A 456 -18.00 6.23 -11.26
C TYR A 456 -18.11 5.35 -12.51
N ARG A 457 -18.78 5.84 -13.57
CA ARG A 457 -18.88 5.11 -14.85
C ARG A 457 -17.51 4.92 -15.49
N SER A 458 -16.61 5.90 -15.38
CA SER A 458 -15.23 5.79 -15.88
C SER A 458 -14.42 4.77 -15.08
N LEU A 459 -14.62 4.71 -13.76
CA LEU A 459 -14.03 3.70 -12.89
C LEU A 459 -14.48 2.29 -13.30
N ILE A 460 -15.79 2.03 -13.33
CA ILE A 460 -16.34 0.73 -13.71
C ILE A 460 -15.87 0.31 -15.10
N LYS A 461 -15.93 1.22 -16.08
CA LYS A 461 -15.45 0.94 -17.43
C LYS A 461 -13.96 0.56 -17.43
N THR A 462 -13.13 1.29 -16.71
CA THR A 462 -11.69 1.02 -16.63
C THR A 462 -11.41 -0.38 -16.09
N TYR A 463 -12.09 -0.76 -15.00
CA TYR A 463 -11.91 -2.09 -14.40
C TYR A 463 -12.52 -3.19 -15.26
N THR A 464 -13.67 -2.97 -15.90
CA THR A 464 -14.24 -3.92 -16.87
C THR A 464 -13.28 -4.18 -18.03
N GLU A 465 -12.64 -3.13 -18.56
CA GLU A 465 -11.62 -3.29 -19.61
C GLU A 465 -10.41 -4.11 -19.14
N ILE A 466 -10.00 -3.94 -17.87
CA ILE A 466 -8.92 -4.72 -17.26
C ILE A 466 -9.36 -6.18 -17.09
N GLU A 467 -10.57 -6.43 -16.60
CA GLU A 467 -11.18 -7.76 -16.47
C GLU A 467 -11.25 -8.48 -17.80
N ASP A 468 -11.79 -7.85 -18.84
CA ASP A 468 -11.83 -8.38 -20.20
C ASP A 468 -10.42 -8.70 -20.73
N GLU A 469 -9.42 -7.91 -20.36
CA GLU A 469 -8.02 -8.12 -20.75
C GLU A 469 -7.35 -9.27 -19.95
N MET A 470 -7.81 -9.54 -18.73
CA MET A 470 -7.38 -10.68 -17.91
C MET A 470 -8.14 -11.97 -18.25
N GLU A 471 -9.42 -11.89 -18.61
CA GLU A 471 -10.23 -13.06 -18.95
C GLU A 471 -9.72 -13.75 -20.21
N LYS A 472 -9.24 -12.97 -21.19
CA LYS A 472 -8.58 -13.48 -22.42
C LYS A 472 -7.38 -14.39 -22.12
N THR A 473 -6.75 -14.23 -20.97
CA THR A 473 -5.61 -15.03 -20.51
C THR A 473 -5.97 -16.03 -19.41
N GLY A 474 -7.23 -16.08 -18.96
CA GLY A 474 -7.68 -16.96 -17.87
C GLY A 474 -7.34 -16.42 -16.46
N GLU A 475 -7.02 -15.13 -16.36
CA GLU A 475 -6.42 -14.48 -15.18
C GLU A 475 -7.42 -13.56 -14.44
N SER A 476 -8.73 -13.71 -14.62
CA SER A 476 -9.75 -12.78 -14.10
C SER A 476 -9.74 -12.60 -12.58
N TYR A 477 -9.22 -13.58 -11.83
CA TYR A 477 -9.07 -13.51 -10.36
C TYR A 477 -8.15 -12.37 -9.88
N ARG A 478 -7.33 -11.79 -10.77
CA ARG A 478 -6.36 -10.74 -10.42
C ARG A 478 -6.98 -9.36 -10.23
N VAL A 479 -8.21 -9.15 -10.68
CA VAL A 479 -8.85 -7.82 -10.68
C VAL A 479 -9.68 -7.56 -9.42
N SER A 480 -10.09 -8.61 -8.71
CA SER A 480 -11.07 -8.52 -7.61
C SER A 480 -10.53 -7.94 -6.30
N VAL A 481 -9.33 -7.37 -6.26
CA VAL A 481 -8.75 -6.82 -5.03
C VAL A 481 -8.13 -5.46 -5.25
N VAL A 482 -8.92 -4.40 -5.07
CA VAL A 482 -8.39 -3.04 -5.03
C VAL A 482 -9.25 -2.12 -4.17
N SER A 483 -8.75 -1.70 -3.00
CA SER A 483 -9.21 -0.46 -2.34
C SER A 483 -8.16 0.05 -1.35
N GLY A 484 -7.44 1.13 -1.70
CA GLY A 484 -6.60 1.86 -0.73
C GLY A 484 -5.30 2.43 -1.29
N GLY A 485 -5.36 3.57 -1.99
CA GLY A 485 -4.20 4.42 -2.29
C GLY A 485 -2.94 3.67 -2.79
N TYR A 486 -1.80 3.86 -2.14
CA TYR A 486 -0.53 3.22 -2.52
C TYR A 486 -0.56 1.68 -2.43
N MET A 487 -1.32 1.11 -1.49
CA MET A 487 -1.47 -0.34 -1.36
C MET A 487 -2.30 -0.92 -2.51
N MET A 488 -3.28 -0.15 -2.99
CA MET A 488 -3.95 -0.42 -4.27
C MET A 488 -2.93 -0.43 -5.42
N LEU A 489 -2.00 0.54 -5.48
CA LEU A 489 -1.02 0.61 -6.57
C LEU A 489 -0.06 -0.57 -6.54
N SER A 490 0.38 -1.00 -5.36
CA SER A 490 1.19 -2.19 -5.17
C SER A 490 0.48 -3.45 -5.67
N THR A 491 -0.78 -3.67 -5.28
CA THR A 491 -1.60 -4.80 -5.77
C THR A 491 -1.82 -4.71 -7.28
N THR A 492 -2.17 -3.52 -7.79
CA THR A 492 -2.38 -3.24 -9.22
C THR A 492 -1.13 -3.53 -10.05
N SER A 493 0.06 -3.24 -9.50
CA SER A 493 1.32 -3.48 -10.19
C SER A 493 1.50 -4.95 -10.58
N LEU A 494 0.93 -5.87 -9.79
CA LEU A 494 1.04 -7.31 -10.06
C LEU A 494 0.06 -7.81 -11.13
N VAL A 495 -1.04 -7.09 -11.38
CA VAL A 495 -2.14 -7.55 -12.27
C VAL A 495 -1.66 -7.85 -13.68
N GLY A 496 -0.84 -6.96 -14.26
CA GLY A 496 -0.36 -7.11 -15.63
C GLY A 496 0.97 -7.84 -15.79
N MET A 497 1.51 -8.44 -14.72
CA MET A 497 2.71 -9.28 -14.80
C MET A 497 2.34 -10.68 -15.36
N GLY A 498 3.26 -11.40 -15.99
CA GLY A 498 2.96 -12.73 -16.57
C GLY A 498 2.71 -13.81 -15.52
N ASP A 499 1.92 -14.84 -15.86
CA ASP A 499 1.65 -16.03 -15.02
C ASP A 499 2.91 -16.79 -14.57
N ASP A 500 3.99 -16.76 -15.35
CA ASP A 500 5.27 -17.35 -14.99
C ASP A 500 5.97 -16.61 -13.85
N GLN A 501 5.49 -15.41 -13.50
CA GLN A 501 6.13 -14.50 -12.55
C GLN A 501 5.27 -14.16 -11.33
N VAL A 502 3.94 -14.20 -11.46
CA VAL A 502 3.00 -13.88 -10.37
C VAL A 502 1.94 -14.97 -10.25
N THR A 503 1.74 -15.43 -9.03
CA THR A 503 0.78 -16.47 -8.68
C THR A 503 -0.34 -15.93 -7.79
N LYS A 504 -1.41 -16.71 -7.58
CA LYS A 504 -2.45 -16.36 -6.60
C LYS A 504 -1.89 -16.16 -5.18
N LYS A 505 -0.87 -16.93 -4.78
CA LYS A 505 -0.22 -16.78 -3.47
C LYS A 505 0.38 -15.39 -3.30
N ASP A 506 0.89 -14.80 -4.37
CA ASP A 506 1.48 -13.46 -4.33
C ASP A 506 0.41 -12.38 -4.17
N PHE A 507 -0.76 -12.56 -4.79
CA PHE A 507 -1.93 -11.72 -4.51
C PHE A 507 -2.42 -11.89 -3.08
N ASP A 508 -2.58 -13.13 -2.60
CA ASP A 508 -2.96 -13.39 -1.20
C ASP A 508 -1.95 -12.77 -0.21
N TRP A 509 -0.65 -12.76 -0.55
CA TRP A 509 0.38 -12.13 0.25
C TRP A 509 0.25 -10.60 0.29
N ILE A 510 0.16 -9.94 -0.86
CA ILE A 510 0.18 -8.46 -0.91
C ILE A 510 -1.09 -7.83 -0.32
N VAL A 511 -2.24 -8.49 -0.47
CA VAL A 511 -3.52 -7.99 0.02
C VAL A 511 -3.68 -8.15 1.54
N ASN A 512 -2.82 -8.96 2.16
CA ASN A 512 -2.71 -9.09 3.61
C ASN A 512 -1.75 -8.05 4.23
N GLU A 513 -1.48 -6.96 3.49
CA GLU A 513 -0.75 -5.78 3.96
C GLU A 513 0.64 -6.11 4.55
N PRO A 514 1.54 -6.73 3.76
CA PRO A 514 2.85 -7.12 4.25
C PRO A 514 3.66 -5.90 4.70
N LEU A 515 4.64 -6.12 5.58
CA LEU A 515 5.43 -5.04 6.17
C LEU A 515 6.07 -4.13 5.11
N ILE A 516 6.61 -4.71 4.03
CA ILE A 516 7.20 -3.96 2.91
C ILE A 516 6.20 -3.00 2.25
N ASP A 517 4.94 -3.41 2.08
CA ASP A 517 3.91 -2.60 1.42
C ASP A 517 3.40 -1.49 2.36
N ARG A 518 3.18 -1.82 3.63
CA ARG A 518 2.85 -0.83 4.67
C ARG A 518 3.95 0.22 4.82
N ALA A 519 5.22 -0.19 4.79
CA ALA A 519 6.36 0.70 4.86
C ALA A 519 6.47 1.59 3.61
N SER A 520 6.26 1.04 2.41
CA SER A 520 6.19 1.80 1.16
C SER A 520 5.08 2.85 1.18
N ALA A 521 3.86 2.46 1.59
CA ALA A 521 2.72 3.36 1.69
C ALA A 521 2.94 4.47 2.74
N LEU A 522 3.53 4.13 3.90
CA LEU A 522 3.91 5.10 4.92
C LEU A 522 4.95 6.09 4.39
N LEU A 523 6.00 5.60 3.72
CA LEU A 523 7.04 6.46 3.13
C LEU A 523 6.43 7.46 2.15
N ALA A 524 5.59 6.98 1.24
CA ALA A 524 4.96 7.82 0.23
C ALA A 524 4.04 8.89 0.86
N ARG A 525 3.25 8.52 1.88
CA ARG A 525 2.42 9.47 2.64
C ARG A 525 3.26 10.52 3.35
N LEU A 526 4.37 10.12 3.99
CA LEU A 526 5.23 11.07 4.71
C LEU A 526 5.97 12.01 3.76
N LEU A 527 6.35 11.55 2.56
CA LEU A 527 6.95 12.39 1.52
C LEU A 527 5.96 13.44 1.00
N ASP A 528 4.73 13.01 0.72
CA ASP A 528 3.61 13.86 0.32
C ASP A 528 3.35 14.94 1.39
N ASP A 529 3.12 14.53 2.64
CA ASP A 529 2.85 15.46 3.74
C ASP A 529 4.01 16.44 4.03
N LEU A 530 5.27 16.03 3.85
CA LEU A 530 6.42 16.93 4.05
C LEU A 530 6.46 18.08 3.05
N VAL A 531 5.94 17.86 1.85
CA VAL A 531 5.94 18.80 0.73
C VAL A 531 4.62 19.58 0.65
N GLY A 532 3.49 18.92 0.90
CA GLY A 532 2.15 19.50 0.86
C GLY A 532 1.87 20.50 1.99
N ASP A 533 2.59 20.43 3.11
CA ASP A 533 2.45 21.32 4.28
C ASP A 533 2.56 22.82 3.96
N GLU A 534 3.26 23.19 2.88
CA GLU A 534 3.39 24.60 2.45
C GLU A 534 2.15 25.14 1.72
N TYR A 535 1.26 24.26 1.24
CA TYR A 535 0.18 24.62 0.30
C TYR A 535 -1.20 24.08 0.67
N GLU A 536 -1.28 23.02 1.48
CA GLU A 536 -2.55 22.38 1.84
C GLU A 536 -3.18 22.98 3.11
N GLU A 537 -4.48 23.27 3.06
CA GLU A 537 -5.25 23.72 4.24
C GLU A 537 -5.59 22.57 5.22
N LYS A 538 -5.11 21.35 4.98
CA LYS A 538 -5.38 20.17 5.81
C LYS A 538 -4.29 19.99 6.89
N PRO A 539 -4.62 19.41 8.05
CA PRO A 539 -3.61 19.02 9.03
C PRO A 539 -2.68 17.94 8.45
N SER A 540 -1.47 18.33 8.04
CA SER A 540 -0.41 17.40 7.62
C SER A 540 0.00 16.48 8.78
N SER A 541 0.76 15.41 8.49
CA SER A 541 1.43 14.64 9.56
C SER A 541 2.25 15.53 10.49
N ILE A 542 2.88 16.60 9.97
CA ILE A 542 3.64 17.56 10.78
C ILE A 542 2.71 18.24 11.80
N HIS A 543 1.58 18.78 11.34
CA HIS A 543 0.60 19.42 12.22
C HIS A 543 0.04 18.45 13.27
N CYS A 544 -0.24 17.20 12.87
CA CYS A 544 -0.72 16.17 13.79
C CYS A 544 0.31 15.88 14.89
N TYR A 545 1.60 15.73 14.54
CA TYR A 545 2.67 15.50 15.50
C TYR A 545 2.86 16.67 16.47
N MET A 546 2.88 17.90 15.95
CA MET A 546 2.99 19.11 16.78
C MET A 546 1.84 19.21 17.78
N THR A 547 0.61 18.96 17.33
CA THR A 547 -0.60 19.05 18.16
C THR A 547 -0.66 17.93 19.21
N GLN A 548 -0.34 16.70 18.82
CA GLN A 548 -0.45 15.54 19.71
C GLN A 548 0.65 15.51 20.78
N TYR A 549 1.88 15.90 20.44
CA TYR A 549 3.03 15.78 21.33
C TYR A 549 3.56 17.12 21.86
N GLY A 550 2.97 18.24 21.45
CA GLY A 550 3.38 19.58 21.90
C GLY A 550 4.82 19.94 21.51
N MET A 551 5.29 19.42 20.37
CA MET A 551 6.67 19.56 19.88
C MET A 551 6.82 20.72 18.89
N SER A 552 8.05 21.15 18.65
CA SER A 552 8.36 22.12 17.59
C SER A 552 8.18 21.50 16.20
N GLU A 553 8.02 22.34 15.18
CA GLU A 553 7.95 21.89 13.79
C GLU A 553 9.25 21.17 13.36
N ASP A 554 10.41 21.70 13.76
CA ASP A 554 11.71 21.08 13.49
C ASP A 554 11.81 19.67 14.08
N ASP A 555 11.34 19.50 15.32
CA ASP A 555 11.30 18.19 15.96
C ASP A 555 10.31 17.25 15.26
N ALA A 556 9.14 17.74 14.85
CA ALA A 556 8.15 16.95 14.11
C ALA A 556 8.70 16.49 12.76
N ARG A 557 9.34 17.39 12.00
CA ARG A 557 10.03 17.06 10.75
C ARG A 557 11.16 16.06 10.96
N ALA A 558 11.91 16.16 12.06
CA ALA A 558 12.94 15.18 12.42
C ALA A 558 12.35 13.79 12.71
N GLN A 559 11.22 13.72 13.43
CA GLN A 559 10.51 12.47 13.69
C GLN A 559 9.97 11.83 12.40
N ILE A 560 9.42 12.63 11.48
CA ILE A 560 8.97 12.14 10.18
C ILE A 560 10.15 11.57 9.37
N LYS A 561 11.27 12.30 9.29
CA LYS A 561 12.48 11.81 8.62
C LYS A 561 12.99 10.50 9.24
N GLN A 562 12.87 10.35 10.56
CA GLN A 562 13.23 9.09 11.23
C GLN A 562 12.28 7.95 10.88
N GLN A 563 10.98 8.20 10.76
CA GLN A 563 10.01 7.19 10.30
C GLN A 563 10.25 6.78 8.85
N MET A 564 10.60 7.72 7.98
CA MET A 564 10.98 7.42 6.59
C MET A 564 12.22 6.50 6.55
N LYS A 565 13.24 6.77 7.38
CA LYS A 565 14.40 5.89 7.52
C LYS A 565 14.00 4.49 8.01
N ASN A 566 13.11 4.40 8.99
CA ASN A 566 12.62 3.12 9.50
C ASN A 566 11.83 2.36 8.43
N ALA A 567 11.01 3.05 7.63
CA ALA A 567 10.28 2.44 6.52
C ALA A 567 11.25 1.85 5.48
N TRP A 568 12.34 2.53 5.15
CA TRP A 568 13.41 1.96 4.31
C TRP A 568 14.07 0.73 4.95
N LYS A 569 14.32 0.73 6.26
CA LYS A 569 14.85 -0.44 6.99
C LYS A 569 13.90 -1.63 6.95
N ASP A 570 12.61 -1.40 7.15
CA ASP A 570 11.55 -2.40 7.07
C ASP A 570 11.48 -3.02 5.66
N MET A 571 11.49 -2.18 4.62
CA MET A 571 11.50 -2.63 3.24
C MET A 571 12.79 -3.40 2.89
N ASN A 572 13.94 -2.95 3.36
CA ASN A 572 15.21 -3.66 3.17
C ASN A 572 15.20 -5.02 3.86
N GLN A 573 14.64 -5.13 5.05
CA GLN A 573 14.56 -6.36 5.83
C GLN A 573 13.73 -7.45 5.12
N GLU A 574 12.59 -7.07 4.54
CA GLU A 574 11.71 -7.98 3.79
C GLU A 574 12.29 -8.39 2.43
N CYS A 575 13.30 -7.67 1.93
CA CYS A 575 14.06 -8.06 0.74
C CYS A 575 15.15 -9.10 1.03
N LEU A 576 15.46 -9.43 2.29
CA LEU A 576 16.50 -10.41 2.64
C LEU A 576 15.91 -11.81 2.87
N GLU A 577 16.65 -12.84 2.49
CA GLU A 577 16.25 -14.23 2.66
C GLU A 577 16.08 -14.64 4.14
N PRO A 578 15.02 -15.41 4.49
CA PRO A 578 13.98 -15.92 3.59
C PRO A 578 12.98 -14.83 3.19
N THR A 579 12.77 -14.64 1.89
CA THR A 579 11.86 -13.60 1.38
C THR A 579 10.40 -14.09 1.35
N PRO A 580 9.42 -13.20 1.58
CA PRO A 580 8.01 -13.59 1.59
C PRO A 580 7.42 -13.74 0.18
N ALA A 581 8.04 -13.11 -0.82
CA ALA A 581 7.70 -13.18 -2.25
C ALA A 581 8.99 -13.19 -3.08
N SER A 582 8.87 -13.40 -4.40
CA SER A 582 10.00 -13.34 -5.32
C SER A 582 10.59 -11.92 -5.42
N MET A 583 11.88 -11.79 -5.68
CA MET A 583 12.52 -10.48 -5.84
C MET A 583 11.87 -9.60 -6.93
N PRO A 584 11.46 -10.12 -8.11
CA PRO A 584 10.72 -9.32 -9.08
C PRO A 584 9.47 -8.64 -8.52
N ILE A 585 8.72 -9.35 -7.66
CA ILE A 585 7.50 -8.86 -6.98
C ILE A 585 7.85 -7.82 -5.92
N LEU A 586 8.78 -8.13 -5.01
CA LEU A 586 9.23 -7.19 -3.97
C LEU A 586 9.74 -5.89 -4.57
N MET A 587 10.47 -5.98 -5.69
CA MET A 587 10.98 -4.80 -6.40
C MET A 587 9.88 -3.91 -6.99
N ARG A 588 8.65 -4.41 -7.21
CA ARG A 588 7.53 -3.54 -7.62
C ARG A 588 7.15 -2.58 -6.50
N VAL A 589 7.07 -3.08 -5.27
CA VAL A 589 6.81 -2.29 -4.06
C VAL A 589 7.95 -1.30 -3.80
N ILE A 590 9.20 -1.76 -3.89
CA ILE A 590 10.38 -0.87 -3.78
C ILE A 590 10.36 0.23 -4.86
N ASN A 591 10.03 -0.10 -6.10
CA ASN A 591 10.01 0.90 -7.16
C ASN A 591 8.86 1.92 -7.01
N LEU A 592 7.74 1.57 -6.35
CA LEU A 592 6.72 2.54 -5.96
C LEU A 592 7.26 3.52 -4.90
N ALA A 593 7.97 3.02 -3.89
CA ALA A 593 8.64 3.85 -2.89
C ALA A 593 9.67 4.81 -3.54
N ARG A 594 10.47 4.31 -4.49
CA ARG A 594 11.43 5.12 -5.27
C ARG A 594 10.73 6.15 -6.17
N ALA A 595 9.60 5.80 -6.77
CA ALA A 595 8.81 6.72 -7.56
C ALA A 595 8.27 7.87 -6.70
N ALA A 596 7.73 7.57 -5.52
CA ALA A 596 7.34 8.61 -4.56
C ALA A 596 8.54 9.50 -4.18
N GLN A 597 9.69 8.90 -3.87
CA GLN A 597 10.91 9.67 -3.55
C GLN A 597 11.31 10.63 -4.67
N LEU A 598 11.25 10.19 -5.93
CA LEU A 598 11.54 11.02 -7.10
C LEU A 598 10.49 12.13 -7.29
N ILE A 599 9.21 11.82 -7.15
CA ILE A 599 8.10 12.77 -7.34
C ILE A 599 8.21 13.92 -6.34
N TYR A 600 8.58 13.63 -5.10
CA TYR A 600 8.66 14.63 -4.02
C TYR A 600 10.08 15.14 -3.75
N SER A 601 11.09 14.75 -4.54
CA SER A 601 12.49 15.15 -4.31
C SER A 601 12.75 16.64 -4.51
N ASN A 602 11.97 17.29 -5.37
CA ASN A 602 12.08 18.71 -5.69
C ASN A 602 10.75 19.46 -5.45
N GLY A 603 10.10 19.13 -4.34
CA GLY A 603 8.72 19.53 -4.06
C GLY A 603 7.72 18.71 -4.87
N ASP A 604 6.47 19.16 -4.93
CA ASP A 604 5.40 18.35 -5.54
C ASP A 604 5.46 18.42 -7.07
N CYS A 605 6.11 17.43 -7.67
CA CYS A 605 6.22 17.30 -9.13
C CYS A 605 5.00 16.66 -9.78
N TYR A 606 4.08 16.09 -8.98
CA TYR A 606 2.86 15.46 -9.49
C TYR A 606 1.81 16.53 -9.79
N THR A 607 1.60 17.46 -8.85
CA THR A 607 0.66 18.58 -9.00
C THR A 607 1.22 19.71 -9.87
N ASP A 608 2.53 19.99 -9.81
CA ASP A 608 3.21 20.94 -10.70
C ASP A 608 4.03 20.22 -11.79
N PRO A 609 3.44 19.96 -12.97
CA PRO A 609 4.11 19.20 -14.03
C PRO A 609 5.31 19.92 -14.63
N ASN A 610 5.50 21.23 -14.36
CA ASN A 610 6.68 21.95 -14.84
C ASN A 610 7.96 21.43 -14.19
N LYS A 611 7.88 20.95 -12.93
CA LYS A 611 9.03 20.39 -12.21
C LYS A 611 9.46 19.03 -12.77
N ALA A 612 8.52 18.22 -13.25
CA ALA A 612 8.78 16.94 -13.91
C ALA A 612 9.08 17.05 -15.42
N LYS A 613 8.91 18.23 -16.02
CA LYS A 613 8.91 18.41 -17.48
C LYS A 613 10.16 17.89 -18.18
N GLU A 614 11.33 18.19 -17.61
CA GLU A 614 12.60 17.79 -18.21
C GLU A 614 12.80 16.27 -18.15
N TRP A 615 12.40 15.62 -17.06
CA TRP A 615 12.45 14.17 -16.93
C TRP A 615 11.57 13.47 -17.97
N VAL A 616 10.34 13.95 -18.15
CA VAL A 616 9.40 13.42 -19.16
C VAL A 616 9.95 13.61 -20.58
N LYS A 617 10.55 14.78 -20.85
CA LYS A 617 11.17 15.09 -22.14
C LYS A 617 12.34 14.15 -22.45
N LEU A 618 13.27 13.99 -21.52
CA LEU A 618 14.44 13.12 -21.67
C LEU A 618 14.07 11.63 -21.78
N LEU A 619 12.96 11.21 -21.15
CA LEU A 619 12.54 9.81 -21.14
C LEU A 619 11.66 9.42 -22.33
N LEU A 620 10.71 10.27 -22.71
CA LEU A 620 9.62 9.91 -23.64
C LEU A 620 9.65 10.66 -24.96
N ILE A 621 10.46 11.73 -25.10
CA ILE A 621 10.49 12.57 -26.30
C ILE A 621 11.87 12.51 -26.97
N GLU A 622 12.94 12.68 -26.21
CA GLU A 622 14.30 12.74 -26.74
C GLU A 622 14.94 11.36 -26.80
N ALA A 623 15.19 10.87 -28.02
CA ALA A 623 16.00 9.68 -28.20
C ALA A 623 17.44 9.95 -27.75
N VAL A 624 18.04 8.98 -27.05
CA VAL A 624 19.47 9.02 -26.71
C VAL A 624 20.27 9.03 -28.00
N PRO A 625 21.13 10.05 -28.24
CA PRO A 625 21.98 10.07 -29.43
C PRO A 625 22.94 8.87 -29.41
N ILE A 626 22.94 8.09 -30.48
CA ILE A 626 23.81 6.92 -30.68
C ILE A 626 25.07 7.31 -31.45
#